data_AF-A0A7Y0R1N2-F1
#
_entry.id   AF-A0A7Y0R1N2-F1
#
_cell.length_a   1.000
_cell.length_b   1.000
_cell.length_c   1.000
_cell.angle_alpha   90.00
_cell.angle_beta   90.00
_cell.angle_gamma   90.00
#
_symmetry.space_group_name_H-M   'P 1'
#
loop_
_entity.id
_entity.type
_entity.pdbx_description
1 polymer ?
#
loop_
_entity_poly.entity_id
_entity_poly.type
_entity_poly.pdbx_seq_one_letter_code
_entity_poly.pdbx_strand_id
1 'polypeptide(L)'
;EEASFIVMVDGENVLPMATSQDHKRVGDKDTGPNTGGMGAYSRAPVVTPEIHNRIMEEVIYPTVRGMASEGNPYTGFLYAGLMIDKDGTPKVIEYNCRFGDPETQPIMMRMESDLVDLCLAAIDEKLDQVESKWDPRASIGIVLAAGGYPAAYNKGDVISGLP
;
A
#
# COMPACT_ATOMS: atom_id res chain seq x y z
N GLU A 1 6.49 14.28 -0.66
CA GLU A 1 6.39 13.28 0.42
C GLU A 1 6.21 11.91 -0.22
N GLU A 2 6.61 10.83 0.46
CA GLU A 2 6.41 9.47 -0.04
C GLU A 2 4.99 8.98 0.30
N ALA A 3 4.36 8.25 -0.61
CA ALA A 3 3.06 7.63 -0.40
C ALA A 3 3.02 6.23 -1.04
N SER A 4 2.38 5.30 -0.37
CA SER A 4 2.10 3.96 -0.90
C SER A 4 0.69 3.95 -1.49
N PHE A 5 0.58 3.62 -2.77
CA PHE A 5 -0.71 3.53 -3.46
C PHE A 5 -0.93 2.10 -3.95
N ILE A 6 -1.88 1.41 -3.34
CA ILE A 6 -2.15 -0.01 -3.61
C ILE A 6 -3.50 -0.11 -4.29
N VAL A 7 -3.56 -0.92 -5.35
CA VAL A 7 -4.80 -1.25 -6.05
C VAL A 7 -4.90 -2.77 -6.22
N MET A 8 -6.13 -3.27 -6.31
CA MET A 8 -6.42 -4.61 -6.82
C MET A 8 -6.73 -4.49 -8.31
N VAL A 9 -6.17 -5.38 -9.12
CA VAL A 9 -6.33 -5.40 -10.58
C VAL A 9 -6.83 -6.78 -10.99
N ASP A 10 -7.82 -6.85 -11.88
CA ASP A 10 -8.33 -8.13 -12.39
C ASP A 10 -7.81 -8.50 -13.78
N GLY A 11 -7.11 -7.58 -14.44
CA GLY A 11 -6.56 -7.71 -15.79
C GLY A 11 -6.87 -6.46 -16.61
N GLU A 12 -8.05 -5.88 -16.39
CA GLU A 12 -8.53 -4.67 -17.08
C GLU A 12 -9.03 -3.61 -16.10
N ASN A 13 -9.81 -4.02 -15.10
CA ASN A 13 -10.41 -3.16 -14.09
C ASN A 13 -9.50 -3.01 -12.88
N VAL A 14 -9.66 -1.88 -12.19
CA VAL A 14 -8.83 -1.49 -11.06
C VAL A 14 -9.72 -1.06 -9.91
N LEU A 15 -9.53 -1.67 -8.74
CA LEU A 15 -10.16 -1.28 -7.48
C LEU A 15 -9.11 -0.69 -6.53
N PRO A 16 -9.11 0.63 -6.28
CA PRO A 16 -8.17 1.25 -5.34
C PRO A 16 -8.39 0.80 -3.89
N MET A 17 -7.29 0.56 -3.19
CA MET A 17 -7.31 0.35 -1.74
C MET A 17 -7.18 1.69 -1.00
N ALA A 18 -7.40 1.68 0.32
CA ALA A 18 -7.10 2.86 1.13
C ALA A 18 -5.62 3.24 1.05
N THR A 19 -5.35 4.55 1.00
CA THR A 19 -3.98 5.07 0.97
C THR A 19 -3.28 4.88 2.30
N SER A 20 -1.96 4.76 2.25
CA SER A 20 -1.10 4.68 3.43
C SER A 20 0.24 5.37 3.19
N GLN A 21 0.92 5.67 4.29
CA GLN A 21 2.32 6.07 4.27
C GLN A 21 3.05 5.20 5.28
N ASP A 22 4.19 4.65 4.87
CA ASP A 22 5.09 3.90 5.73
C ASP A 22 6.30 4.75 6.16
N HIS A 23 6.98 4.29 7.21
CA HIS A 23 8.23 4.87 7.68
C HIS A 23 9.36 3.87 7.51
N LYS A 24 10.14 3.99 6.43
CA LYS A 24 11.21 3.03 6.10
C LYS A 24 12.45 3.14 6.97
N ARG A 25 12.72 4.28 7.60
CA ARG A 25 13.94 4.50 8.38
C ARG A 25 13.82 3.91 9.78
N VAL A 26 14.90 3.29 10.26
CA VAL A 26 14.90 2.58 11.57
C VAL A 26 14.75 3.52 12.77
N GLY A 27 15.28 4.74 12.67
CA GLY A 27 15.35 5.70 13.77
C GLY A 27 14.35 6.83 13.62
N ASP A 28 13.98 7.42 14.76
CA ASP A 28 13.11 8.60 14.82
C ASP A 28 13.57 9.71 13.86
N LYS A 29 12.59 10.44 13.31
CA LYS A 29 12.80 11.55 12.37
C LYS A 29 13.57 11.13 11.12
N ASP A 30 13.27 9.93 10.63
CA ASP A 30 13.82 9.38 9.40
C ASP A 30 15.36 9.24 9.41
N THR A 31 15.92 8.82 10.55
CA THR A 31 17.36 8.63 10.73
C THR A 31 17.79 7.16 10.64
N GLY A 32 19.07 6.92 10.36
CA GLY A 32 19.64 5.56 10.29
C GLY A 32 19.37 4.83 8.97
N PRO A 33 19.68 3.52 8.87
CA PRO A 33 19.47 2.73 7.66
C PRO A 33 17.99 2.56 7.28
N ASN A 34 17.75 2.23 6.00
CA ASN A 34 16.44 1.78 5.52
C ASN A 34 16.12 0.38 6.06
N THR A 35 14.84 0.13 6.24
CA THR A 35 14.23 -1.12 6.69
C THR A 35 13.11 -1.52 5.72
N GLY A 36 12.38 -2.60 6.01
CA GLY A 36 11.13 -2.91 5.31
C GLY A 36 9.99 -1.93 5.67
N GLY A 37 10.07 -1.29 6.83
CA GLY A 37 9.08 -0.35 7.37
C GLY A 37 8.96 -0.53 8.90
N MET A 38 9.03 0.57 9.64
CA MET A 38 8.93 0.60 11.11
C MET A 38 7.53 0.95 11.62
N GLY A 39 6.61 1.24 10.71
CA GLY A 39 5.24 1.58 11.00
C GLY A 39 4.59 2.17 9.77
N ALA A 40 3.27 2.17 9.77
CA ALA A 40 2.47 2.77 8.72
C ALA A 40 1.15 3.28 9.29
N TYR A 41 0.54 4.24 8.62
CA TYR A 41 -0.78 4.73 8.97
C TYR A 41 -1.65 4.91 7.73
N SER A 42 -2.96 4.88 7.93
CA SER A 42 -3.98 5.05 6.89
C SER A 42 -5.13 5.90 7.44
N ARG A 43 -5.67 6.90 6.74
CA ARG A 43 -5.36 7.41 5.38
C ARG A 43 -4.12 8.30 5.35
N ALA A 44 -3.44 8.38 4.20
CA ALA A 44 -2.32 9.31 3.99
C ALA A 44 -2.83 10.72 3.60
N PRO A 45 -2.61 11.79 4.41
CA PRO A 45 -3.08 13.14 4.12
C PRO A 45 -2.49 13.76 2.85
N VAL A 46 -1.29 13.33 2.45
CA VAL A 46 -0.63 13.78 1.22
C VAL A 46 -1.43 13.41 -0.03
N VAL A 47 -2.20 12.32 0.01
CA VAL A 47 -3.01 11.88 -1.13
C VAL A 47 -4.39 12.52 -1.03
N THR A 48 -4.51 13.76 -1.49
CA THR A 48 -5.80 14.44 -1.66
C THR A 48 -6.62 13.78 -2.78
N PRO A 49 -7.94 14.04 -2.89
CA PRO A 49 -8.74 13.53 -4.01
C PRO A 49 -8.18 13.90 -5.39
N GLU A 50 -7.61 15.10 -5.53
CA GLU A 50 -6.98 15.55 -6.76
C GLU A 50 -5.72 14.73 -7.07
N ILE A 51 -4.86 14.52 -6.07
CA ILE A 51 -3.65 13.70 -6.21
C ILE A 51 -4.01 12.23 -6.48
N HIS A 52 -5.02 11.69 -5.81
CA HIS A 52 -5.56 10.35 -6.07
C HIS A 52 -5.93 10.19 -7.55
N ASN A 53 -6.71 11.13 -8.10
CA ASN A 53 -7.13 11.07 -9.50
C ASN A 53 -5.94 11.16 -10.46
N ARG A 54 -4.95 12.00 -10.16
CA ARG A 54 -3.71 12.05 -10.94
C ARG A 54 -2.94 10.74 -10.89
N ILE A 55 -2.84 10.10 -9.73
CA ILE A 55 -2.19 8.78 -9.59
C ILE A 55 -2.93 7.74 -10.45
N MET A 56 -4.26 7.72 -10.42
CA MET A 56 -5.04 6.79 -11.23
C MET A 56 -4.80 6.99 -12.74
N GLU A 57 -4.88 8.23 -13.23
CA GLU A 57 -4.78 8.57 -14.66
C GLU A 57 -3.35 8.57 -15.21
N GLU A 58 -2.37 9.03 -14.42
CA GLU A 58 -0.98 9.20 -14.87
C GLU A 58 -0.10 7.98 -14.57
N VAL A 59 -0.51 7.12 -13.62
CA VAL A 59 0.32 5.98 -13.16
C VAL A 59 -0.42 4.65 -13.30
N ILE A 60 -1.56 4.48 -12.62
CA ILE A 60 -2.17 3.16 -12.46
C ILE A 60 -2.80 2.65 -13.77
N TYR A 61 -3.71 3.41 -14.38
CA TYR A 61 -4.33 3.00 -15.63
C TYR A 61 -3.32 2.85 -16.78
N PRO A 62 -2.33 3.74 -16.98
CA PRO A 62 -1.30 3.54 -17.98
C PRO A 62 -0.48 2.26 -17.75
N THR A 63 -0.18 1.92 -16.49
CA THR A 63 0.57 0.71 -16.15
C THR A 63 -0.24 -0.55 -16.47
N VAL A 64 -1.49 -0.63 -16.02
CA VAL A 64 -2.36 -1.80 -16.27
C VAL A 64 -2.62 -1.98 -17.77
N ARG A 65 -2.97 -0.89 -18.48
CA ARG A 65 -3.20 -0.92 -19.93
C ARG A 65 -1.93 -1.27 -20.71
N GLY A 66 -0.78 -0.72 -20.28
CA GLY A 66 0.53 -1.01 -20.88
C GLY A 66 0.87 -2.49 -20.81
N MET A 67 0.83 -3.06 -19.60
CA MET A 67 1.03 -4.49 -19.35
C MET A 67 0.12 -5.37 -20.21
N ALA A 68 -1.18 -5.06 -20.28
CA ALA A 68 -2.14 -5.77 -21.12
C ALA A 68 -1.80 -5.66 -22.62
N SER A 69 -1.45 -4.47 -23.11
CA SER A 69 -1.10 -4.22 -24.52
C SER A 69 0.18 -4.94 -24.97
N GLU A 70 1.09 -5.23 -24.03
CA GLU A 70 2.29 -6.02 -24.25
C GLU A 70 2.05 -7.53 -24.14
N GLY A 71 0.80 -7.95 -23.95
CA GLY A 71 0.40 -9.36 -23.84
C GLY A 71 0.68 -9.98 -22.47
N ASN A 72 0.97 -9.16 -21.45
CA ASN A 72 1.24 -9.59 -20.08
C ASN A 72 0.23 -8.95 -19.11
N PRO A 73 -1.09 -9.21 -19.23
CA PRO A 73 -2.09 -8.61 -18.35
C PRO A 73 -1.76 -8.92 -16.87
N TYR A 74 -1.95 -7.92 -16.01
CA TYR A 74 -1.61 -8.01 -14.60
C TYR A 74 -2.87 -8.27 -13.76
N THR A 75 -2.82 -9.28 -12.89
CA THR A 75 -3.90 -9.61 -11.96
C THR A 75 -3.35 -9.75 -10.54
N GLY A 76 -4.06 -9.21 -9.55
CA GLY A 76 -3.69 -9.21 -8.15
C GLY A 76 -3.42 -7.81 -7.59
N PHE A 77 -2.66 -7.72 -6.50
CA PHE A 77 -2.32 -6.44 -5.89
C PHE A 77 -1.18 -5.77 -6.63
N LEU A 78 -1.40 -4.55 -7.10
CA LEU A 78 -0.37 -3.67 -7.63
C LEU A 78 -0.08 -2.58 -6.61
N TYR A 79 1.14 -2.60 -6.07
CA TYR A 79 1.65 -1.57 -5.18
C TYR A 79 2.50 -0.61 -6.01
N ALA A 80 2.20 0.68 -5.95
CA ALA A 80 3.02 1.76 -6.49
C ALA A 80 3.61 2.58 -5.34
N GLY A 81 4.93 2.55 -5.20
CA GLY A 81 5.67 3.45 -4.31
C GLY A 81 5.84 4.79 -5.01
N LEU A 82 5.30 5.87 -4.45
CA LEU A 82 5.23 7.17 -5.11
C LEU A 82 5.95 8.25 -4.32
N MET A 83 6.64 9.12 -5.05
CA MET A 83 7.06 10.42 -4.56
C MET A 83 6.08 11.47 -5.08
N ILE A 84 5.44 12.21 -4.17
CA ILE A 84 4.58 13.34 -4.54
C ILE A 84 5.40 14.63 -4.44
N ASP A 85 5.62 15.28 -5.58
CA ASP A 85 6.33 16.56 -5.67
C ASP A 85 5.49 17.71 -5.07
N LYS A 86 6.14 18.87 -4.84
CA LYS A 86 5.50 20.05 -4.22
C LYS A 86 4.31 20.60 -5.00
N ASP A 87 4.29 20.38 -6.32
CA ASP A 87 3.21 20.75 -7.23
C ASP A 87 2.11 19.66 -7.32
N GLY A 88 2.22 18.60 -6.53
CA GLY A 88 1.29 17.47 -6.52
C GLY A 88 1.52 16.44 -7.63
N THR A 89 2.63 16.53 -8.37
CA THR A 89 2.94 15.57 -9.44
C THR A 89 3.39 14.22 -8.85
N PRO A 90 2.69 13.11 -9.14
CA PRO A 90 3.11 11.79 -8.68
C PRO A 90 4.23 11.22 -9.56
N LYS A 91 5.27 10.70 -8.94
CA LYS A 91 6.37 9.99 -9.63
C LYS A 91 6.56 8.61 -9.03
N VAL A 92 6.61 7.61 -9.90
CA VAL A 92 6.87 6.23 -9.49
C VAL A 92 8.32 6.07 -9.08
N ILE A 93 8.52 5.53 -7.88
CA ILE A 93 9.83 5.08 -7.38
C ILE A 93 10.01 3.61 -7.74
N GLU A 94 9.01 2.80 -7.40
CA GLU A 94 9.02 1.35 -7.61
C GLU A 94 7.60 0.77 -7.70
N TYR A 95 7.52 -0.45 -8.25
CA TYR A 95 6.34 -1.29 -8.18
C TYR A 95 6.63 -2.53 -7.35
N ASN A 96 5.64 -2.98 -6.58
CA ASN A 96 5.64 -4.29 -5.93
C ASN A 96 4.38 -5.06 -6.33
N CYS A 97 4.50 -6.39 -6.45
CA CYS A 97 3.42 -7.25 -6.94
C CYS A 97 2.57 -7.89 -5.81
N ARG A 98 2.49 -7.21 -4.67
CA ARG A 98 1.78 -7.69 -3.47
C ARG A 98 1.37 -6.51 -2.60
N PHE A 99 0.56 -6.82 -1.60
CA PHE A 99 0.34 -5.96 -0.46
C PHE A 99 1.66 -5.54 0.23
N GLY A 100 1.71 -4.28 0.66
CA GLY A 100 2.82 -3.72 1.43
C GLY A 100 2.86 -4.27 2.86
N ASP A 101 4.03 -4.25 3.49
CA ASP A 101 4.21 -4.59 4.90
C ASP A 101 5.21 -3.56 5.47
N PRO A 102 4.79 -2.67 6.39
CA PRO A 102 3.62 -2.79 7.28
C PRO A 102 2.35 -2.04 6.86
N GLU A 103 2.17 -1.64 5.60
CA GLU A 103 1.00 -0.86 5.17
C GLU A 103 -0.32 -1.62 5.24
N THR A 104 -0.30 -2.93 5.03
CA THR A 104 -1.52 -3.74 5.00
C THR A 104 -2.21 -3.77 6.35
N GLN A 105 -1.45 -3.77 7.44
CA GLN A 105 -1.96 -3.82 8.81
C GLN A 105 -2.96 -2.66 9.09
N PRO A 106 -2.61 -1.37 8.94
CA PRO A 106 -3.56 -0.28 9.12
C PRO A 106 -4.65 -0.23 8.03
N ILE A 107 -4.35 -0.62 6.78
CA ILE A 107 -5.37 -0.66 5.71
C ILE A 107 -6.48 -1.66 6.07
N MET A 108 -6.11 -2.89 6.45
CA MET A 108 -7.06 -3.94 6.83
C MET A 108 -7.86 -3.57 8.09
N MET A 109 -7.26 -2.87 9.05
CA MET A 109 -7.99 -2.35 10.23
C MET A 109 -9.10 -1.36 9.88
N ARG A 110 -9.09 -0.78 8.67
CA ARG A 110 -10.12 0.14 8.17
C ARG A 110 -11.05 -0.49 7.15
N MET A 111 -10.79 -1.72 6.69
CA MET A 111 -11.60 -2.34 5.63
C MET A 111 -12.95 -2.78 6.20
N GLU A 112 -14.04 -2.24 5.65
CA GLU A 112 -15.42 -2.65 5.99
C GLU A 112 -15.98 -3.67 4.99
N SER A 113 -15.49 -3.66 3.75
CA SER A 113 -15.82 -4.68 2.74
C SER A 113 -15.25 -6.05 3.12
N ASP A 114 -15.86 -7.12 2.64
CA ASP A 114 -15.28 -8.46 2.75
C ASP A 114 -14.14 -8.62 1.74
N LEU A 115 -12.91 -8.82 2.24
CA LEU A 115 -11.73 -9.00 1.40
C LEU A 115 -11.84 -10.25 0.51
N VAL A 116 -12.49 -11.31 0.98
CA VAL A 116 -12.67 -12.55 0.21
C VAL A 116 -13.55 -12.27 -0.99
N ASP A 117 -14.66 -11.55 -0.81
CA ASP A 117 -15.56 -11.18 -1.92
C ASP A 117 -14.86 -10.31 -2.96
N LEU A 118 -14.03 -9.34 -2.52
CA LEU A 118 -13.24 -8.51 -3.44
C LEU A 118 -12.22 -9.34 -4.22
N CYS A 119 -11.49 -10.25 -3.55
CA CYS A 119 -10.55 -11.15 -4.21
C CYS A 119 -11.25 -12.10 -5.20
N LEU A 120 -12.44 -12.61 -4.85
CA LEU A 120 -13.24 -13.43 -5.76
C LEU A 120 -13.69 -12.62 -6.98
N ALA A 121 -14.15 -11.38 -6.79
CA ALA A 121 -14.49 -10.48 -7.90
C ALA A 121 -13.29 -10.22 -8.81
N ALA A 122 -12.07 -10.10 -8.26
CA ALA A 122 -10.86 -9.98 -9.08
C ALA A 122 -10.51 -11.24 -9.88
N ILE A 123 -10.68 -12.42 -9.29
CA ILE A 123 -10.47 -13.70 -10.00
C ILE A 123 -11.50 -13.87 -11.12
N ASP A 124 -12.71 -13.36 -10.90
CA ASP A 124 -13.84 -13.42 -11.84
C ASP A 124 -13.85 -12.30 -12.90
N GLU A 125 -12.86 -11.40 -12.92
CA GLU A 125 -12.79 -10.23 -13.82
C GLU A 125 -13.99 -9.28 -13.70
N LYS A 126 -14.43 -9.01 -12.46
CA LYS A 126 -15.61 -8.19 -12.12
C LYS A 126 -15.32 -7.07 -11.13
N LEU A 127 -14.09 -6.54 -11.08
CA LEU A 127 -13.80 -5.45 -10.15
C LEU A 127 -14.57 -4.16 -10.44
N ASP A 128 -15.05 -3.98 -11.67
CA ASP A 128 -15.95 -2.89 -12.08
C ASP A 128 -17.36 -2.96 -11.43
N GLN A 129 -17.71 -4.10 -10.84
CA GLN A 129 -19.04 -4.34 -10.23
C GLN A 129 -19.03 -4.25 -8.70
N VAL A 130 -17.88 -3.97 -8.09
CA VAL A 130 -17.73 -3.91 -6.63
C VAL A 130 -17.06 -2.62 -6.19
N GLU A 131 -17.29 -2.23 -4.94
CA GLU A 131 -16.67 -1.06 -4.31
C GLU A 131 -16.02 -1.46 -2.99
N SER A 132 -14.90 -0.81 -2.66
CA SER A 132 -14.24 -0.96 -1.37
C SER A 132 -14.78 0.08 -0.38
N LYS A 133 -15.27 -0.38 0.77
CA LYS A 133 -15.81 0.45 1.85
C LYS A 133 -14.82 0.52 2.99
N TRP A 134 -14.70 1.70 3.57
CA TRP A 134 -13.64 2.01 4.53
C TRP A 134 -14.16 2.79 5.72
N ASP A 135 -13.71 2.41 6.91
CA ASP A 135 -13.93 3.18 8.13
C ASP A 135 -13.32 4.58 7.97
N PRO A 136 -14.06 5.66 8.25
CA PRO A 136 -13.56 7.02 8.11
C PRO A 136 -12.46 7.38 9.12
N ARG A 137 -12.33 6.63 10.22
CA ARG A 137 -11.28 6.82 11.22
C ARG A 137 -9.91 6.44 10.64
N ALA A 138 -8.88 7.12 11.12
CA ALA A 138 -7.51 6.74 10.82
C ALA A 138 -7.08 5.53 11.67
N SER A 139 -6.17 4.73 11.13
CA SER A 139 -5.50 3.62 11.79
C SER A 139 -3.99 3.80 11.70
N ILE A 140 -3.27 3.30 12.69
CA ILE A 140 -1.80 3.36 12.76
C ILE A 140 -1.28 2.03 13.30
N GLY A 141 -0.24 1.51 12.65
CA GLY A 141 0.51 0.34 13.09
C GLY A 141 1.96 0.75 13.39
N ILE A 142 2.48 0.26 14.52
CA ILE A 142 3.87 0.46 14.93
C ILE A 142 4.54 -0.91 14.98
N VAL A 143 5.69 -1.03 14.33
CA VAL A 143 6.46 -2.26 14.32
C VAL A 143 7.31 -2.33 15.59
N LEU A 144 7.18 -3.43 16.34
CA LEU A 144 8.14 -3.81 17.36
C LEU A 144 9.20 -4.69 16.70
N ALA A 145 10.42 -4.16 16.55
CA ALA A 145 11.54 -4.88 15.95
C ALA A 145 12.51 -5.40 17.02
N ALA A 146 13.18 -6.52 16.74
CA ALA A 146 14.27 -7.01 17.58
C ALA A 146 15.46 -6.04 17.55
N GLY A 147 16.09 -5.81 18.71
CA GLY A 147 17.25 -4.93 18.83
C GLY A 147 18.38 -5.36 17.90
N GLY A 148 18.83 -4.45 17.03
CA GLY A 148 19.85 -4.69 16.01
C GLY A 148 19.32 -4.74 14.57
N TYR A 149 18.01 -4.93 14.36
CA TYR A 149 17.38 -4.76 13.05
C TYR A 149 17.66 -3.34 12.48
N PRO A 150 17.98 -3.16 11.19
CA PRO A 150 17.97 -4.15 10.09
C PRO A 150 19.25 -4.98 9.92
N ALA A 151 20.23 -4.84 10.82
CA ALA A 151 21.46 -5.64 10.80
C ALA A 151 21.27 -6.97 11.55
N ALA A 152 22.33 -7.49 12.17
CA ALA A 152 22.24 -8.68 13.01
C ALA A 152 21.45 -8.39 14.30
N TYR A 153 20.51 -9.26 14.62
CA TYR A 153 19.67 -9.18 15.82
C TYR A 153 19.54 -10.57 16.47
N ASN A 154 19.24 -10.59 17.76
CA ASN A 154 19.04 -11.83 18.52
C ASN A 154 17.67 -12.46 18.21
N LYS A 155 17.59 -13.78 18.36
CA LYS A 155 16.37 -14.57 18.16
C LYS A 155 16.08 -15.41 19.40
N GLY A 156 14.81 -15.72 19.62
CA GLY A 156 14.37 -16.60 20.71
C GLY A 156 14.04 -15.89 22.03
N ASP A 157 14.05 -14.56 22.05
CA ASP A 157 13.58 -13.79 23.20
C ASP A 157 12.08 -14.06 23.45
N VAL A 158 11.71 -14.28 24.71
CA VAL A 158 10.32 -14.53 25.10
C VAL A 158 9.53 -13.22 24.98
N ILE A 159 8.43 -13.25 24.23
CA ILE A 159 7.46 -12.15 24.16
C ILE A 159 6.43 -12.36 25.28
N SER A 160 6.33 -11.39 26.19
CA SER A 160 5.35 -11.39 27.31
C SER A 160 4.47 -10.14 27.25
N GLY A 161 3.25 -10.21 27.81
CA GLY A 161 2.34 -9.06 27.89
C GLY A 161 1.53 -8.81 26.62
N LEU A 162 1.40 -9.81 25.75
CA LEU A 162 0.39 -9.79 24.70
C LEU A 162 -1.02 -9.77 25.34
N PRO A 163 -1.98 -9.01 24.78
CA PRO A 163 -3.34 -8.89 25.31
C PRO A 163 -4.13 -10.20 25.25
#